data_AF-A0AAV9QER1-F1
#
_entry.id   AF-A0AAV9QER1-F1
#
_cell.length_a   1.000
_cell.length_b   1.000
_cell.length_c   1.000
_cell.angle_alpha   90.00
_cell.angle_beta   90.00
_cell.angle_gamma   90.00
#
_symmetry.space_group_name_H-M   'P 1'
#
loop_
_entity.id
_entity.type
_entity.pdbx_description
1 polymer ?
#
loop_
_entity_poly.entity_id
_entity_poly.type
_entity_poly.pdbx_seq_one_letter_code
_entity_poly.pdbx_strand_id
1 'polypeptide(L)'
;MAAPTGGDPSNIETQSEAMRAQILDEEIAALNHPALEPLLSDDDRAAIRESEKDISWELYHAANAAHGLQPDDRFEVLPLKQGRSWLSQFERQLEERCAALRLQVLSYSLHLAMGENDQDMLRQYLESRARLSFGYKTIRRLWDLKKAYLEDKEALAAGTRKLSYGQMVMRWQSLQGYDGNGGRRRS
;
A
#
# COMPACT_ATOMS: atom_id res chain seq x y z
N MET A 1 38.41 6.21 -18.42
CA MET A 1 37.17 5.42 -18.34
C MET A 1 36.49 5.80 -17.03
N ALA A 2 35.37 6.51 -17.11
CA ALA A 2 34.60 6.88 -15.92
C ALA A 2 33.78 5.66 -15.48
N ALA A 3 33.84 5.32 -14.19
CA ALA A 3 32.97 4.31 -13.60
C ALA A 3 31.51 4.72 -13.80
N PRO A 4 30.58 3.77 -14.07
CA PRO A 4 29.17 4.10 -14.10
C PRO A 4 28.80 4.66 -12.73
N THR A 5 28.34 5.92 -12.74
CA THR A 5 27.74 6.60 -11.58
C THR A 5 26.71 5.66 -10.97
N GLY A 6 26.97 5.25 -9.72
CA GLY A 6 26.05 4.44 -8.94
C GLY A 6 24.67 5.09 -8.98
N GLY A 7 23.68 4.33 -9.45
CA GLY A 7 22.30 4.76 -9.42
C GLY A 7 21.92 5.15 -8.00
N ASP A 8 21.28 6.31 -7.86
CA ASP A 8 20.78 6.77 -6.58
C ASP A 8 19.85 5.68 -6.01
N PRO A 9 20.15 5.10 -4.83
CA PRO A 9 19.38 3.98 -4.28
C PRO A 9 17.90 4.33 -4.09
N SER A 10 17.57 5.61 -3.90
CA SER A 10 16.19 6.11 -3.86
C SER A 10 15.42 5.90 -5.18
N ASN A 11 16.10 5.99 -6.32
CA ASN A 11 15.51 5.77 -7.65
C ASN A 11 15.26 4.26 -7.90
N ILE A 12 16.12 3.40 -7.35
CA ILE A 12 15.98 1.94 -7.46
C ILE A 12 14.80 1.44 -6.62
N GLU A 13 14.63 1.95 -5.40
CA GLU A 13 13.48 1.61 -4.54
C GLU A 13 12.15 2.04 -5.17
N THR A 14 12.08 3.27 -5.68
CA THR A 14 10.88 3.81 -6.34
C THR A 14 10.50 3.01 -7.59
N GLN A 15 11.48 2.61 -8.40
CA GLN A 15 11.26 1.75 -9.57
C GLN A 15 10.79 0.34 -9.17
N SER A 16 11.32 -0.21 -8.07
CA SER A 16 10.89 -1.50 -7.55
C SER A 16 9.43 -1.47 -7.08
N GLU A 17 9.02 -0.40 -6.38
CA GLU A 17 7.64 -0.23 -5.91
C GLU A 17 6.64 -0.08 -7.08
N ALA A 18 6.97 0.73 -8.09
CA ALA A 18 6.13 0.89 -9.28
C ALA A 18 5.95 -0.43 -10.05
N MET A 19 7.01 -1.23 -10.16
CA MET A 19 6.95 -2.53 -10.83
C MET A 19 6.05 -3.52 -10.07
N ARG A 20 6.12 -3.56 -8.74
CA ARG A 20 5.23 -4.41 -7.93
C ARG A 20 3.77 -4.02 -8.10
N ALA A 21 3.49 -2.72 -8.10
CA ALA A 21 2.15 -2.20 -8.32
C ALA A 21 1.61 -2.68 -9.68
N GLN A 22 2.39 -2.53 -10.75
CA GLN A 22 1.99 -2.99 -12.09
C GLN A 22 1.71 -4.50 -12.13
N ILE A 23 2.56 -5.32 -11.50
CA ILE A 23 2.36 -6.78 -11.43
C ILE A 23 1.01 -7.12 -10.80
N LEU A 24 0.62 -6.44 -9.72
CA LEU A 24 -0.69 -6.68 -9.10
C LEU A 24 -1.85 -6.31 -10.01
N ASP A 25 -1.75 -5.23 -10.79
CA ASP A 25 -2.81 -4.82 -11.72
C ASP A 25 -3.02 -5.89 -12.80
N GLU A 26 -1.93 -6.44 -13.33
CA GLU A 26 -1.94 -7.54 -14.30
C GLU A 26 -2.55 -8.81 -13.70
N GLU A 27 -2.18 -9.16 -12.46
CA GLU A 27 -2.77 -10.31 -11.74
C GLU A 27 -4.28 -10.13 -11.50
N ILE A 28 -4.72 -8.94 -11.04
CA ILE A 28 -6.14 -8.63 -10.85
C ILE A 28 -6.90 -8.72 -12.18
N ALA A 29 -6.33 -8.20 -13.27
CA ALA A 29 -6.95 -8.26 -14.60
C ALA A 29 -7.15 -9.71 -15.05
N ALA A 30 -6.13 -10.55 -14.89
CA ALA A 30 -6.21 -11.98 -15.21
C ALA A 30 -7.27 -12.71 -14.38
N LEU A 31 -7.38 -12.40 -13.07
CA LEU A 31 -8.37 -13.04 -12.19
C LEU A 31 -9.82 -12.66 -12.50
N ASN A 32 -10.07 -11.52 -13.16
CA ASN A 32 -11.42 -11.07 -13.50
C ASN A 32 -11.80 -11.34 -14.96
N HIS A 33 -10.93 -12.00 -15.74
CA HIS A 33 -11.18 -12.21 -17.17
C HIS A 33 -12.31 -13.25 -17.39
N PRO A 34 -13.47 -12.84 -17.96
CA PRO A 34 -14.65 -13.70 -18.07
C PRO A 34 -14.50 -14.80 -19.11
N ALA A 35 -13.61 -14.63 -20.09
CA ALA A 35 -13.34 -15.67 -21.08
C ALA A 35 -12.37 -16.74 -20.60
N LEU A 36 -11.73 -16.56 -19.43
CA LEU A 36 -10.88 -17.61 -18.88
C LEU A 36 -11.77 -18.70 -18.28
N GLU A 37 -12.78 -18.35 -17.47
CA GLU A 37 -13.61 -19.31 -16.71
C GLU A 37 -14.96 -18.69 -16.27
N PRO A 38 -15.94 -19.51 -15.84
CA PRO A 38 -17.23 -19.04 -15.33
C PRO A 38 -17.08 -18.12 -14.12
N LEU A 39 -17.89 -17.07 -14.03
CA LEU A 39 -17.90 -16.18 -12.87
C LEU A 39 -18.94 -16.65 -11.84
N LEU A 40 -18.61 -16.46 -10.55
CA LEU A 40 -19.58 -16.61 -9.46
C LEU A 40 -20.76 -15.65 -9.63
N SER A 41 -21.90 -16.02 -9.05
CA SER A 41 -23.05 -15.13 -8.94
C SER A 41 -22.67 -13.84 -8.20
N ASP A 42 -23.37 -12.74 -8.48
CA ASP A 42 -23.09 -11.47 -7.81
C ASP A 42 -23.35 -11.56 -6.29
N ASP A 43 -24.33 -12.36 -5.86
CA ASP A 43 -24.61 -12.61 -4.44
C ASP A 43 -23.45 -13.34 -3.74
N ASP A 44 -22.93 -14.40 -4.35
CA ASP A 44 -21.76 -15.13 -3.80
C ASP A 44 -20.53 -14.22 -3.75
N ARG A 45 -20.33 -13.39 -4.78
CA ARG A 45 -19.23 -12.41 -4.81
C ARG A 45 -19.37 -11.35 -3.72
N ALA A 46 -20.60 -10.90 -3.44
CA ALA A 46 -20.87 -9.95 -2.37
C ALA A 46 -20.59 -10.56 -0.99
N ALA A 47 -21.03 -11.81 -0.75
CA ALA A 47 -20.76 -12.54 0.48
C ALA A 47 -19.25 -12.75 0.72
N ILE A 48 -18.51 -13.16 -0.32
CA ILE A 48 -17.05 -13.28 -0.26
C ILE A 48 -16.40 -11.93 0.04
N ARG A 49 -16.87 -10.86 -0.60
CA ARG A 49 -16.32 -9.52 -0.39
C ARG A 49 -16.45 -9.05 1.06
N GLU A 50 -17.59 -9.27 1.69
CA GLU A 50 -17.79 -8.88 3.09
C GLU A 50 -16.92 -9.74 4.01
N SER A 51 -16.87 -11.07 3.79
CA SER A 51 -15.99 -11.96 4.55
C SER A 51 -14.51 -11.56 4.45
N GLU A 52 -14.01 -11.24 3.26
CA GLU A 52 -12.60 -10.84 3.11
C GLU A 52 -12.32 -9.45 3.69
N LYS A 53 -13.31 -8.56 3.70
CA LYS A 53 -13.21 -7.25 4.36
C LYS A 53 -13.07 -7.42 5.88
N ASP A 54 -13.85 -8.31 6.49
CA ASP A 54 -13.76 -8.61 7.92
C ASP A 54 -12.38 -9.19 8.25
N ILE A 55 -11.89 -10.13 7.45
CA ILE A 55 -10.53 -10.69 7.61
C ILE A 55 -9.45 -9.61 7.47
N SER A 56 -9.60 -8.70 6.49
CA SER A 56 -8.65 -7.59 6.31
C SER A 56 -8.64 -6.65 7.52
N TRP A 57 -9.80 -6.43 8.14
CA TRP A 57 -9.93 -5.68 9.39
C TRP A 57 -9.25 -6.39 10.56
N GLU A 58 -9.44 -7.70 10.70
CA GLU A 58 -8.75 -8.49 11.73
C GLU A 58 -7.22 -8.39 11.59
N LEU A 59 -6.69 -8.49 10.36
CA LEU A 59 -5.27 -8.31 10.08
C LEU A 59 -4.79 -6.89 10.42
N TYR A 60 -5.59 -5.88 10.09
CA TYR A 60 -5.31 -4.49 10.46
C TYR A 60 -5.22 -4.31 11.97
N HIS A 61 -6.21 -4.83 12.72
CA HIS A 61 -6.23 -4.76 14.18
C HIS A 61 -5.07 -5.54 14.80
N ALA A 62 -4.68 -6.68 14.22
CA ALA A 62 -3.50 -7.41 14.66
C ALA A 62 -2.20 -6.61 14.46
N ALA A 63 -2.05 -5.92 13.32
CA ALA A 63 -0.92 -5.03 13.07
C ALA A 63 -0.90 -3.84 14.05
N ASN A 64 -2.08 -3.26 14.37
CA ASN A 64 -2.24 -2.23 15.39
C ASN A 64 -1.80 -2.71 16.78
N ALA A 65 -2.31 -3.87 17.21
CA ALA A 65 -1.97 -4.44 18.51
C ALA A 65 -0.45 -4.70 18.65
N ALA A 66 0.20 -5.18 17.58
CA ALA A 66 1.65 -5.39 17.55
C ALA A 66 2.47 -4.09 17.75
N HIS A 67 1.88 -2.93 17.46
CA HIS A 67 2.50 -1.61 17.61
C HIS A 67 1.90 -0.78 18.77
N GLY A 68 1.08 -1.40 19.63
CA GLY A 68 0.51 -0.75 20.82
C GLY A 68 -0.62 0.24 20.54
N LEU A 69 -1.25 0.16 19.36
CA LEU A 69 -2.40 0.96 18.97
C LEU A 69 -3.73 0.29 19.36
N GLN A 70 -4.77 1.08 19.61
CA GLN A 70 -6.13 0.55 19.74
C GLN A 70 -6.64 0.05 18.39
N PRO A 71 -7.66 -0.85 18.36
CA PRO A 71 -8.21 -1.38 17.12
C PRO A 71 -8.63 -0.29 16.12
N ASP A 72 -9.27 0.77 16.60
CA ASP A 72 -9.80 1.85 15.77
C ASP A 72 -8.80 3.01 15.54
N ASP A 73 -7.61 2.92 16.14
CA ASP A 73 -6.58 3.92 15.94
C ASP A 73 -6.02 3.85 14.52
N ARG A 74 -5.72 5.03 13.99
CA ARG A 74 -5.06 5.19 12.69
C ARG A 74 -3.55 5.04 12.84
N PHE A 75 -2.92 4.17 12.03
CA PHE A 75 -1.48 3.93 12.10
C PHE A 75 -0.62 5.17 11.80
N GLU A 76 -1.17 6.17 11.10
CA GLU A 76 -0.45 7.39 10.68
C GLU A 76 -0.02 8.27 11.87
N VAL A 77 -0.61 8.07 13.05
CA VAL A 77 -0.22 8.71 14.31
C VAL A 77 1.16 8.23 14.78
N LEU A 78 1.62 7.07 14.31
CA LEU A 78 2.93 6.54 14.66
C LEU A 78 4.07 7.45 14.14
N PRO A 79 5.18 7.53 14.90
CA PRO A 79 6.43 8.07 14.38
C PRO A 79 6.86 7.37 13.09
N LEU A 80 7.56 8.09 12.20
CA LEU A 80 7.87 7.63 10.83
C LEU A 80 8.39 6.18 10.77
N LYS A 81 9.38 5.87 11.61
CA LYS A 81 10.02 4.55 11.69
C LYS A 81 9.05 3.45 12.12
N GLN A 82 8.18 3.75 13.09
CA GLN A 82 7.17 2.80 13.57
C GLN A 82 6.05 2.63 12.55
N GLY A 83 5.59 3.70 11.88
CA GLY A 83 4.60 3.59 10.80
C GLY A 83 5.12 2.78 9.60
N ARG A 84 6.41 2.91 9.24
CA ARG A 84 7.04 2.03 8.22
C ARG A 84 7.05 0.57 8.66
N SER A 85 7.42 0.29 9.91
CA SER A 85 7.39 -1.06 10.49
C SER A 85 5.98 -1.66 10.45
N TRP A 86 4.97 -0.85 10.84
CA TRP A 86 3.56 -1.23 10.80
C TRP A 86 3.12 -1.58 9.38
N LEU A 87 3.42 -0.72 8.40
CA LEU A 87 3.08 -0.96 6.99
C LEU A 87 3.72 -2.24 6.47
N SER A 88 5.00 -2.48 6.76
CA SER A 88 5.69 -3.70 6.34
C SER A 88 5.13 -4.96 6.98
N GLN A 89 4.72 -4.91 8.25
CA GLN A 89 4.08 -6.05 8.90
C GLN A 89 2.71 -6.36 8.28
N PHE A 90 1.89 -5.33 8.07
CA PHE A 90 0.56 -5.50 7.49
C PHE A 90 0.64 -5.97 6.02
N GLU A 91 1.55 -5.40 5.22
CA GLU A 91 1.88 -5.84 3.86
C GLU A 91 2.22 -7.33 3.83
N ARG A 92 3.13 -7.76 4.72
CA ARG A 92 3.53 -9.16 4.84
C ARG A 92 2.36 -10.09 5.17
N GLN A 93 1.49 -9.73 6.11
CA GLN A 93 0.34 -10.56 6.48
C GLN A 93 -0.65 -10.74 5.32
N LEU A 94 -0.90 -9.66 4.56
CA LEU A 94 -1.73 -9.74 3.36
C LEU A 94 -1.08 -10.60 2.28
N GLU A 95 0.22 -10.44 2.05
CA GLU A 95 0.97 -11.25 1.08
C GLU A 95 0.98 -12.74 1.45
N GLU A 96 1.19 -13.09 2.72
CA GLU A 96 1.13 -14.47 3.22
C GLU A 96 -0.25 -15.09 2.98
N ARG A 97 -1.33 -14.32 3.22
CA ARG A 97 -2.70 -14.75 2.89
C ARG A 97 -2.88 -14.96 1.39
N CYS A 98 -2.46 -14.01 0.56
CA CYS A 98 -2.54 -14.15 -0.90
C CYS A 98 -1.72 -15.33 -1.41
N ALA A 99 -0.56 -15.62 -0.80
CA ALA A 99 0.23 -16.81 -1.13
C ALA A 99 -0.51 -18.10 -0.78
N ALA A 100 -1.18 -18.18 0.37
CA ALA A 100 -2.01 -19.31 0.74
C ALA A 100 -3.18 -19.51 -0.25
N LEU A 101 -3.87 -18.43 -0.64
CA LEU A 101 -4.94 -18.47 -1.63
C LEU A 101 -4.42 -18.87 -3.02
N ARG A 102 -3.25 -18.36 -3.46
CA ARG A 102 -2.59 -18.80 -4.71
C ARG A 102 -2.34 -20.31 -4.70
N LEU A 103 -1.84 -20.85 -3.58
CA LEU A 103 -1.59 -22.30 -3.46
C LEU A 103 -2.88 -23.11 -3.57
N GLN A 104 -3.99 -22.63 -2.98
CA GLN A 104 -5.29 -23.26 -3.13
C GLN A 104 -5.74 -23.26 -4.60
N VAL A 105 -5.72 -22.10 -5.26
CA VAL A 105 -6.06 -21.95 -6.69
C VAL A 105 -5.23 -22.89 -7.57
N LEU A 106 -3.90 -22.91 -7.39
CA LEU A 106 -3.00 -23.78 -8.16
C LEU A 106 -3.24 -25.26 -7.89
N SER A 107 -3.51 -25.64 -6.64
CA SER A 107 -3.84 -27.02 -6.29
C SER A 107 -5.08 -27.47 -7.05
N TYR A 108 -6.16 -26.68 -7.08
CA TYR A 108 -7.35 -27.01 -7.85
C TYR A 108 -7.10 -27.10 -9.36
N SER A 109 -6.34 -26.16 -9.94
CA SER A 109 -5.99 -26.22 -11.37
C SER A 109 -5.23 -27.50 -11.74
N LEU A 110 -4.38 -28.01 -10.83
CA LEU A 110 -3.70 -29.30 -11.02
C LEU A 110 -4.67 -30.48 -10.96
N HIS A 111 -5.61 -30.52 -10.02
CA HIS A 111 -6.63 -31.58 -9.97
C HIS A 111 -7.51 -31.59 -11.23
N LEU A 112 -7.88 -30.40 -11.74
CA LEU A 112 -8.60 -30.26 -13.01
C LEU A 112 -7.78 -30.82 -14.20
N ALA A 113 -6.47 -30.51 -14.26
CA ALA A 113 -5.58 -31.04 -15.29
C ALA A 113 -5.39 -32.57 -15.21
N MET A 114 -5.54 -33.15 -14.03
CA MET A 114 -5.51 -34.60 -13.80
C MET A 114 -6.85 -35.30 -14.13
N GLY A 115 -7.89 -34.54 -14.51
CA GLY A 115 -9.19 -35.08 -14.90
C GLY A 115 -10.13 -35.37 -13.72
N GLU A 116 -9.77 -34.94 -12.51
CA GLU A 116 -10.65 -34.98 -11.34
C GLU A 116 -11.58 -33.76 -11.41
N ASN A 117 -12.85 -34.01 -11.76
CA ASN A 117 -13.80 -32.94 -12.03
C ASN A 117 -15.07 -33.14 -11.19
N ASP A 118 -15.09 -32.49 -10.02
CA ASP A 118 -16.23 -32.40 -9.12
C ASP A 118 -16.80 -30.97 -9.16
N GLN A 119 -18.13 -30.84 -9.17
CA GLN A 119 -18.81 -29.54 -9.11
C GLN A 119 -18.46 -28.77 -7.85
N ASP A 120 -18.27 -29.47 -6.72
CA ASP A 120 -17.88 -28.83 -5.46
C ASP A 120 -16.46 -28.27 -5.54
N MET A 121 -15.54 -28.95 -6.23
CA MET A 121 -14.18 -28.47 -6.45
C MET A 121 -14.14 -27.26 -7.39
N LEU A 122 -14.95 -27.26 -8.46
CA LEU A 122 -15.07 -26.10 -9.33
C LEU A 122 -15.59 -24.88 -8.54
N ARG A 123 -16.59 -25.06 -7.67
CA ARG A 123 -17.09 -24.00 -6.81
C ARG A 123 -16.00 -23.46 -5.88
N GLN A 124 -15.31 -24.34 -5.15
CA GLN A 124 -14.23 -23.95 -4.23
C GLN A 124 -13.10 -23.20 -4.94
N TYR A 125 -12.76 -23.61 -6.15
CA TYR A 125 -11.79 -22.93 -7.00
C TYR A 125 -12.24 -21.51 -7.38
N LEU A 126 -13.48 -21.36 -7.86
CA LEU A 126 -14.04 -20.04 -8.20
C LEU A 126 -14.11 -19.10 -6.98
N GLU A 127 -14.48 -19.63 -5.82
CA GLU A 127 -14.47 -18.90 -4.55
C GLU A 127 -13.05 -18.48 -4.15
N SER A 128 -12.07 -19.38 -4.25
CA SER A 128 -10.66 -19.09 -3.96
C SER A 128 -10.10 -18.00 -4.88
N ARG A 129 -10.46 -18.04 -6.17
CA ARG A 129 -10.06 -17.03 -7.16
C ARG A 129 -10.70 -15.67 -6.87
N ALA A 130 -11.97 -15.65 -6.48
CA ALA A 130 -12.66 -14.42 -6.09
C ALA A 130 -12.06 -13.81 -4.82
N ARG A 131 -11.74 -14.63 -3.80
CA ARG A 131 -11.02 -14.21 -2.59
C ARG A 131 -9.64 -13.64 -2.93
N LEU A 132 -8.89 -14.31 -3.81
CA LEU A 132 -7.57 -13.84 -4.25
C LEU A 132 -7.64 -12.49 -4.97
N SER A 133 -8.64 -12.30 -5.84
CA SER A 133 -8.91 -11.01 -6.52
C SER A 133 -9.16 -9.88 -5.52
N PHE A 134 -9.91 -10.16 -4.45
CA PHE A 134 -10.09 -9.20 -3.35
C PHE A 134 -8.80 -8.94 -2.58
N GLY A 135 -8.03 -10.00 -2.27
CA GLY A 135 -6.75 -9.92 -1.59
C GLY A 135 -5.78 -8.98 -2.30
N TYR A 136 -5.57 -9.15 -3.61
CA TYR A 136 -4.71 -8.23 -4.37
C TYR A 136 -5.25 -6.81 -4.46
N LYS A 137 -6.57 -6.62 -4.60
CA LYS A 137 -7.15 -5.27 -4.56
C LYS A 137 -6.89 -4.58 -3.22
N THR A 138 -6.94 -5.33 -2.13
CA THR A 138 -6.63 -4.83 -0.79
C THR A 138 -5.15 -4.48 -0.65
N ILE A 139 -4.25 -5.36 -1.12
CA ILE A 139 -2.82 -5.11 -1.16
C ILE A 139 -2.51 -3.88 -2.03
N ARG A 140 -3.17 -3.73 -3.19
CA ARG A 140 -3.00 -2.56 -4.05
C ARG A 140 -3.38 -1.27 -3.32
N ARG A 141 -4.53 -1.26 -2.65
CA ARG A 141 -4.95 -0.12 -1.82
C ARG A 141 -3.95 0.17 -0.71
N LEU A 142 -3.38 -0.85 -0.07
CA LEU A 142 -2.33 -0.67 0.93
C LEU A 142 -1.10 0.01 0.32
N TRP A 143 -0.68 -0.38 -0.88
CA TRP A 143 0.42 0.27 -1.59
C TRP A 143 0.16 1.76 -1.82
N ASP A 144 -1.04 2.11 -2.27
CA ASP A 144 -1.43 3.51 -2.48
C ASP A 144 -1.39 4.30 -1.16
N LEU A 145 -1.85 3.70 -0.06
CA LEU A 145 -1.77 4.30 1.29
C LEU A 145 -0.33 4.47 1.77
N LYS A 146 0.52 3.46 1.57
CA LYS A 146 1.95 3.52 1.89
C LYS A 146 2.64 4.67 1.16
N LYS A 147 2.34 4.84 -0.13
CA LYS A 147 2.86 5.94 -0.94
C LYS A 147 2.41 7.30 -0.38
N ALA A 148 1.11 7.48 -0.17
CA ALA A 148 0.57 8.73 0.39
C ALA A 148 1.18 9.06 1.76
N TYR A 149 1.33 8.06 2.63
CA TYR A 149 1.97 8.23 3.94
C TYR A 149 3.42 8.70 3.84
N LEU A 150 4.21 8.13 2.91
CA LEU A 150 5.60 8.56 2.70
C LEU A 150 5.67 9.99 2.18
N GLU A 151 4.82 10.34 1.20
CA GLU A 151 4.71 11.70 0.65
C GLU A 151 4.33 12.72 1.73
N ASP A 152 3.32 12.43 2.55
CA ASP A 152 2.87 13.29 3.63
C ASP A 152 3.96 13.49 4.70
N LYS A 153 4.65 12.43 5.10
CA LYS A 153 5.73 12.52 6.10
C LYS A 153 6.96 13.23 5.55
N GLU A 154 7.28 13.08 4.27
CA GLU A 154 8.35 13.84 3.60
C GLU A 154 8.01 15.33 3.51
N ALA A 155 6.77 15.67 3.17
CA ALA A 155 6.29 17.06 3.16
C ALA A 155 6.38 17.69 4.55
N LEU A 156 5.98 16.95 5.60
CA LEU A 156 6.13 17.39 7.00
C LEU A 156 7.61 17.56 7.39
N ALA A 157 8.49 16.65 6.99
CA ALA A 157 9.93 16.74 7.23
C ALA A 157 10.57 17.93 6.49
N ALA A 158 10.15 18.20 5.25
CA ALA A 158 10.60 19.35 4.46
C ALA A 158 10.11 20.67 5.06
N GLY A 159 8.87 20.71 5.56
CA GLY A 159 8.29 21.85 6.27
C GLY A 159 8.88 22.08 7.67
N THR A 160 9.51 21.07 8.27
CA THR A 160 10.18 21.14 9.58
C THR A 160 11.71 21.23 9.50
N ARG A 161 12.30 21.46 8.32
CA ARG A 161 13.72 21.84 8.24
C ARG A 161 13.95 23.02 9.18
N LYS A 162 14.73 22.79 10.25
CA LYS A 162 15.17 23.85 11.17
C LYS A 162 15.77 24.95 10.33
N LEU A 163 15.03 26.06 10.21
CA LEU A 163 15.55 27.28 9.64
C LEU A 163 16.87 27.57 10.36
N SER A 164 17.94 27.81 9.61
CA SER A 164 19.18 28.27 10.24
C SER A 164 18.88 29.55 11.04
N TYR A 165 19.69 29.89 12.04
CA TYR A 165 19.47 31.10 12.83
C TYR A 165 19.27 32.34 11.94
N GLY A 166 20.05 32.46 10.86
CA GLY A 166 19.88 33.53 9.87
C GLY A 166 18.54 33.49 9.13
N GLN A 167 18.01 32.32 8.80
CA GLN A 167 16.70 32.17 8.15
C GLN A 167 15.54 32.44 9.12
N MET A 168 15.69 32.11 10.41
CA MET A 168 14.72 32.51 11.44
C MET A 168 14.69 34.03 11.62
N VAL A 169 15.86 34.68 11.65
CA VAL A 169 15.96 36.14 11.75
C VAL A 169 15.35 36.83 10.52
N MET A 170 15.62 36.36 9.31
CA MET A 170 15.03 36.94 8.09
C MET A 170 13.51 36.76 8.03
N ARG A 171 12.99 35.59 8.44
CA ARG A 171 11.55 35.33 8.53
C ARG A 171 10.88 36.20 9.60
N TRP A 172 11.56 36.46 10.72
CA TRP A 172 11.07 37.37 11.75
C TRP A 172 11.07 38.84 11.28
N GLN A 173 12.13 39.28 10.61
CA GLN A 173 12.22 40.63 10.04
C GLN A 173 11.16 40.88 8.95
N SER A 174 10.89 39.89 8.09
CA SER A 174 9.84 39.99 7.08
C SER A 174 8.43 40.05 7.68
N LEU A 175 8.19 39.34 8.79
CA LEU A 175 6.91 39.39 9.52
C LEU A 175 6.70 40.71 10.29
N GLN A 176 7.78 41.41 10.64
CA GLN A 176 7.72 42.73 11.29
C GLN A 176 7.67 43.90 10.30
N GLY A 177 7.61 43.63 8.99
CA GLY A 177 7.56 44.70 7.97
C GLY A 177 8.85 45.50 7.87
N TYR A 178 9.99 44.94 8.27
CA TYR A 178 11.30 45.52 7.95
C TYR A 178 11.61 45.24 6.48
N ASP A 179 10.94 45.96 5.59
CA ASP A 179 11.49 46.22 4.27
C ASP A 179 12.77 47.03 4.52
N GLY A 180 13.91 46.38 4.30
CA GLY A 180 15.21 47.02 4.28
C GLY A 180 15.24 48.08 3.19
N ASN A 181 14.72 49.27 3.49
CA ASN A 181 14.89 50.43 2.65
C ASN A 181 15.01 51.66 3.55
N GLY A 182 16.25 51.95 3.95
CA GLY A 182 16.67 53.25 4.47
C GLY A 182 16.61 54.37 3.42
N GLY A 183 15.57 54.37 2.58
CA GLY A 183 15.26 55.45 1.66
C GLY A 183 14.38 56.48 2.36
N ARG A 184 15.03 57.51 2.92
CA ARG A 184 14.37 58.76 3.34
C ARG A 184 13.39 59.24 2.26
N ARG A 185 12.08 59.14 2.51
CA ARG A 185 11.12 60.07 1.88
C ARG A 185 11.08 61.33 2.74
N ARG A 186 11.81 62.35 2.28
CA ARG A 186 11.53 63.74 2.63
C ARG A 186 10.36 64.20 1.76
N SER A 187 9.42 64.90 2.41
CA SER A 187 8.44 65.88 1.90
C SER A 187 7.61 65.47 0.69
#